data_AF-A0A1G5S153-F1
#
_entry.id   AF-A0A1G5S153-F1
#
_cell.length_a   1.000
_cell.length_b   1.000
_cell.length_c   1.000
_cell.angle_alpha   90.00
_cell.angle_beta   90.00
_cell.angle_gamma   90.00
#
_symmetry.space_group_name_H-M   'P 1'
#
loop_
_entity.id
_entity.type
_entity.pdbx_description
1 polymer ?
#
loop_
_entity_poly.entity_id
_entity_poly.type
_entity_poly.pdbx_seq_one_letter_code
_entity_poly.pdbx_strand_id
1 'polypeptide(L)' 'MGRAFPSSQLCSNCGYKNKDVKDLAVRDWICPECGIIHDRDLNASINIKNEALRLLTVGATGIA' A
#
# COMPACT_ATOMS: atom_id res chain seq x y z
N MET A 1 16.08 -6.47 -11.89
CA MET A 1 15.25 -6.58 -10.67
C MET A 1 13.88 -5.95 -10.94
N GLY A 2 12.79 -6.69 -10.70
CA GLY A 2 11.43 -6.20 -10.88
C GLY A 2 11.08 -5.08 -9.89
N ARG A 3 10.23 -4.14 -10.31
CA ARG A 3 9.72 -3.07 -9.43
C ARG A 3 8.83 -3.71 -8.37
N ALA A 4 9.26 -3.68 -7.11
CA ALA A 4 8.44 -4.14 -5.99
C ALA A 4 7.25 -3.19 -5.76
N PHE A 5 6.08 -3.75 -5.46
CA PHE A 5 4.89 -2.98 -5.08
C PHE A 5 5.13 -2.28 -3.74
N PRO A 6 4.97 -0.93 -3.64
CA PRO A 6 5.38 -0.15 -2.48
C PRO A 6 4.35 -0.22 -1.33
N SER A 7 4.00 -1.43 -0.90
CA SER A 7 2.89 -1.70 0.04
C SER A 7 3.03 -0.97 1.38
N SER A 8 4.24 -0.87 1.93
CA SER A 8 4.49 -0.16 3.20
C SER A 8 4.51 1.37 3.07
N GLN A 9 4.62 1.89 1.85
CA GLN A 9 4.68 3.32 1.55
C GLN A 9 3.33 3.92 1.18
N LEU A 10 2.36 3.09 0.79
CA LEU A 10 1.03 3.56 0.40
C LEU A 10 0.13 3.70 1.62
N CYS A 11 -0.63 4.79 1.70
CA CYS A 11 -1.75 4.90 2.61
C CYS A 11 -2.86 3.97 2.13
N SER A 12 -3.22 2.97 2.93
CA SER A 12 -4.31 2.04 2.60
C SER A 12 -5.69 2.69 2.56
N ASN A 13 -5.83 3.91 3.09
CA ASN A 13 -7.08 4.66 3.07
C ASN A 13 -7.24 5.55 1.81
N CYS A 14 -6.24 6.37 1.49
CA CYS A 14 -6.35 7.37 0.41
C CYS A 14 -5.37 7.17 -0.75
N GLY A 15 -4.44 6.21 -0.67
CA GLY A 15 -3.47 5.94 -1.73
C GLY A 15 -2.24 6.86 -1.76
N TYR A 16 -2.12 7.83 -0.85
CA TYR A 16 -0.92 8.66 -0.73
C TYR A 16 0.35 7.81 -0.57
N LYS A 17 1.41 8.12 -1.33
CA LYS A 17 2.70 7.43 -1.22
C LYS A 17 3.69 8.21 -0.37
N ASN A 18 3.87 7.79 0.88
CA ASN A 18 4.88 8.32 1.77
C ASN A 18 6.27 7.74 1.43
N LYS A 19 7.23 8.58 1.02
CA LYS A 19 8.59 8.12 0.68
C LYS A 19 9.46 7.89 1.92
N ASP A 20 9.14 8.54 3.04
CA ASP A 20 9.96 8.60 4.24
C ASP A 20 9.85 7.31 5.07
N VAL A 21 8.73 6.59 4.95
CA VAL A 21 8.53 5.27 5.59
C VAL A 21 9.32 4.13 4.93
N LYS A 22 10.25 4.44 4.01
CA LYS A 22 11.19 3.44 3.50
C LYS A 22 12.14 2.97 4.60
N ASP A 23 12.51 3.84 5.54
CA ASP A 23 13.33 3.50 6.69
C ASP A 23 12.61 2.45 7.57
N LEU A 24 13.28 1.32 7.83
CA LEU A 24 12.78 0.21 8.66
C LEU A 24 12.47 0.61 10.12
N ALA A 25 13.08 1.70 10.61
CA ALA A 25 12.84 2.22 11.96
C ALA A 25 11.45 2.86 12.13
N VAL A 26 10.80 3.28 11.05
CA VAL A 26 9.45 3.85 11.13
C VAL A 26 8.44 2.71 11.30
N ARG A 27 7.84 2.62 12.49
CA ARG A 27 6.78 1.64 12.83
C ARG A 27 5.39 2.23 12.65
N ASP A 28 5.21 3.49 13.02
CA ASP A 28 3.95 4.22 12.89
C ASP A 28 4.13 5.51 12.10
N TRP A 29 3.12 5.89 11.32
CA TRP A 29 3.11 7.17 10.62
C TRP A 29 1.69 7.71 10.41
N ILE A 30 1.58 9.04 10.32
CA ILE A 30 0.33 9.74 10.02
C ILE A 30 0.31 10.07 8.54
N CYS A 31 -0.77 9.72 7.84
CA CYS A 31 -0.93 10.11 6.45
C CYS A 31 -1.11 11.63 6.33
N PRO A 32 -0.24 12.36 5.61
CA PRO A 32 -0.36 13.81 5.51
C PRO A 32 -1.58 14.26 4.69
N GLU A 33 -2.14 13.40 3.85
CA GLU A 33 -3.31 13.71 3.01
C GLU A 33 -4.64 13.47 3.70
N CYS A 34 -4.75 12.43 4.54
CA CYS A 34 -6.03 12.04 5.13
C CYS A 34 -6.03 11.92 6.67
N GLY A 35 -4.88 12.15 7.31
CA GLY A 35 -4.74 12.18 8.78
C GLY A 35 -4.82 10.82 9.48
N ILE A 36 -5.04 9.72 8.76
CA ILE A 36 -5.11 8.39 9.39
C ILE A 36 -3.73 7.98 9.94
N ILE A 37 -3.74 7.30 11.08
CA ILE A 37 -2.54 6.73 11.70
C ILE A 37 -2.39 5.29 11.21
N HIS A 38 -1.18 4.92 10.78
CA HIS A 38 -0.86 3.61 10.28
C HIS A 38 0.24 2.95 11.12
N ASP A 39 -0.03 1.74 11.62
CA ASP A 39 1.04 0.75 11.83
C ASP A 39 1.52 0.26 10.46
N ARG A 40 2.83 0.25 10.26
CA ARG A 40 3.44 -0.05 8.96
C ARG A 40 3.12 -1.44 8.45
N ASP A 41 3.23 -2.46 9.31
CA ASP A 41 3.12 -3.85 8.92
C ASP A 41 1.65 -4.19 8.60
N LEU A 42 0.72 -3.70 9.42
CA LEU A 42 -0.71 -3.77 9.18
C LEU A 42 -1.09 -3.05 7.88
N ASN A 43 -0.65 -1.81 7.69
CA ASN A 43 -0.92 -1.05 6.47
C ASN A 43 -0.37 -1.75 5.22
N ALA A 44 0.85 -2.30 5.29
CA ALA A 44 1.44 -3.07 4.19
C ALA A 44 0.59 -4.32 3.87
N SER A 45 0.10 -5.04 4.89
CA SER A 45 -0.74 -6.22 4.70
C SER A 45 -2.06 -5.90 3.98
N ILE A 46 -2.68 -4.75 4.33
CA ILE A 46 -3.92 -4.26 3.69
C ILE A 46 -3.64 -3.93 2.22
N ASN A 47 -2.56 -3.21 1.93
CA ASN A 47 -2.20 -2.86 0.56
C ASN A 47 -1.88 -4.09 -0.30
N ILE A 48 -1.19 -5.10 0.25
CA ILE A 48 -0.91 -6.36 -0.46
C ILE A 48 -2.22 -7.10 -0.77
N LYS A 49 -3.15 -7.19 0.19
CA LYS A 49 -4.47 -7.78 -0.03
C LYS A 49 -5.22 -7.06 -1.15
N ASN A 50 -5.24 -5.74 -1.11
CA ASN A 50 -5.93 -4.93 -2.12
C ASN A 50 -5.31 -5.08 -3.51
N GLU A 51 -3.98 -5.14 -3.60
CA GLU A 51 -3.29 -5.39 -4.88
C GLU A 51 -3.58 -6.80 -5.41
N ALA A 52 -3.62 -7.81 -4.54
CA ALA A 52 -4.01 -9.16 -4.95
C ALA A 52 -5.45 -9.20 -5.51
N LEU A 53 -6.40 -8.54 -4.84
CA LEU A 53 -7.78 -8.41 -5.33
C LEU A 53 -7.85 -7.64 -6.67
N ARG A 54 -7.05 -6.57 -6.82
CA ARG A 54 -6.95 -5.81 -8.08
C ARG A 54 -6.42 -6.69 -9.22
N LEU A 55 -5.39 -7.49 -8.97
CA LEU A 55 -4.82 -8.39 -9.98
C LEU A 55 -5.80 -9.50 -10.37
N LEU A 56 -6.55 -10.05 -9.40
CA LEU A 56 -7.59 -11.05 -9.68
C LEU A 56 -8.74 -10.48 -10.51
N THR A 57 -9.18 -9.26 -10.21
CA THR A 57 -10.26 -8.59 -10.97
C THR A 57 -9.82 -8.21 -12.38
N VAL A 58 -8.60 -7.69 -12.55
CA VAL A 58 -8.02 -7.37 -13.88
C VAL A 58 -7.80 -8.63 -14.72
N GLY A 59 -7.41 -9.75 -14.10
CA GLY A 59 -7.28 -11.04 -14.78
C GLY A 59 -8.62 -11.67 -15.19
N ALA A 60 -9.69 -11.38 -14.45
CA ALA A 60 -11.04 -11.87 -14.74
C ALA A 60 -11.77 -11.04 -15.82
N THR A 61 -11.43 -9.75 -15.97
CA THR A 61 -11.97 -8.88 -17.04
C THR A 61 -11.20 -9.04 -18.34
N GLY A 62 -10.82 -10.27 -18.70
CA GLY A 62 -10.34 -10.58 -20.03
C GLY A 62 -11.38 -10.09 -21.04
N ILE A 63 -11.09 -8.97 -21.68
CA ILE A 63 -11.76 -8.53 -22.89
C ILE A 63 -11.62 -9.68 -23.90
N ALA A 64 -12.69 -10.46 -24.01
CA ALA A 64 -12.99 -11.26 -25.18
C ALA A 64 -13.62 -10.34 -26.23
#